data_AF-A0A962D1V9-F1
#
_entry.id   AF-A0A962D1V9-F1
#
_cell.length_a   1.000
_cell.length_b   1.000
_cell.length_c   1.000
_cell.angle_alpha   90.00
_cell.angle_beta   90.00
_cell.angle_gamma   90.00
#
_symmetry.space_group_name_H-M   'P 1'
#
loop_
_entity.id
_entity.type
_entity.pdbx_description
1 polymer ?
#
loop_
_entity_poly.entity_id
_entity_poly.type
_entity_poly.pdbx_seq_one_letter_code
_entity_poly.pdbx_strand_id
1 'polypeptide(L)' 'MDIQVWVGASSLLALSSMAGTALAWRYALHRQLLDQPGGRRLHARPTVRGAGIAAMLVFLLALPAGASWLA' A
#
# COMPACT_ATOMS: atom_id res chain seq x y z
N MET A 1 -26.50 0.54 -0.72
CA MET A 1 -25.81 -0.06 0.45
C MET A 1 -25.81 0.96 1.58
N ASP A 2 -26.09 0.54 2.81
CA ASP A 2 -26.14 1.45 3.95
C ASP A 2 -24.75 1.97 4.33
N ILE A 3 -24.71 3.13 4.99
CA ILE A 3 -23.47 3.81 5.40
C ILE A 3 -22.53 2.91 6.21
N GLN A 4 -23.08 2.01 7.03
CA GLN A 4 -22.31 1.08 7.85
C GLN A 4 -21.46 0.13 6.99
N VAL A 5 -21.96 -0.28 5.82
CA VAL A 5 -21.23 -1.16 4.89
C VAL A 5 -20.02 -0.43 4.31
N TRP A 6 -20.19 0.82 3.89
CA TRP A 6 -19.09 1.63 3.36
C TRP A 6 -18.01 1.93 4.38
N VAL A 7 -18.42 2.25 5.63
CA VAL A 7 -17.49 2.45 6.73
C VAL A 7 -16.71 1.16 7.02
N GLY A 8 -17.41 0.02 7.14
CA GLY A 8 -16.77 -1.27 7.38
C GLY A 8 -15.77 -1.66 6.29
N ALA A 9 -16.16 -1.53 5.02
CA ALA A 9 -15.30 -1.83 3.88
C ALA A 9 -14.06 -0.92 3.84
N SER A 10 -14.25 0.38 4.05
CA SER A 10 -13.15 1.36 4.04
C SER A 10 -12.16 1.13 5.19
N SER A 11 -12.67 0.83 6.39
CA SER A 11 -11.84 0.49 7.55
C SER A 11 -11.03 -0.79 7.30
N LEU A 12 -11.64 -1.83 6.73
CA LEU A 12 -10.94 -3.07 6.40
C LEU A 12 -9.82 -2.81 5.39
N LEU A 13 -10.10 -2.10 4.30
CA LEU A 13 -9.10 -1.76 3.28
C LEU A 13 -7.94 -0.93 3.87
N ALA A 14 -8.24 0.04 4.73
CA ALA A 14 -7.22 0.83 5.40
C ALA A 14 -6.30 -0.03 6.29
N LEU A 15 -6.89 -0.91 7.11
CA LEU A 15 -6.13 -1.83 7.96
C LEU A 15 -5.29 -2.81 7.13
N SER A 16 -5.85 -3.37 6.05
CA SER A 16 -5.10 -4.24 5.12
C SER A 16 -3.93 -3.51 4.47
N SER A 17 -4.11 -2.24 4.08
CA SER A 17 -3.04 -1.42 3.49
C SER A 17 -1.91 -1.15 4.49
N MET A 18 -2.27 -0.78 5.72
CA MET A 18 -1.29 -0.55 6.79
C MET A 18 -0.49 -1.82 7.11
N ALA A 19 -1.19 -2.95 7.32
CA ALA A 19 -0.56 -4.23 7.61
C ALA A 19 0.32 -4.70 6.45
N GLY A 20 -0.18 -4.61 5.22
CA GLY A 20 0.58 -4.97 4.02
C GLY A 20 1.82 -4.10 3.82
N THR A 21 1.74 -2.79 4.08
CA THR A 21 2.89 -1.88 3.98
C THR A 21 3.94 -2.21 5.03
N ALA A 22 3.54 -2.49 6.27
CA ALA A 22 4.46 -2.91 7.33
C ALA A 22 5.15 -4.24 6.99
N LEU A 23 4.40 -5.22 6.46
CA LEU A 23 4.95 -6.50 6.02
C LEU A 23 5.91 -6.33 4.83
N ALA A 24 5.53 -5.53 3.83
CA ALA A 24 6.38 -5.24 2.66
C ALA A 24 7.67 -4.54 3.07
N TRP A 25 7.60 -3.59 4.02
CA TRP A 25 8.77 -2.92 4.56
C TRP A 25 9.69 -3.92 5.29
N ARG A 26 9.15 -4.74 6.20
CA ARG A 26 9.92 -5.77 6.90
C ARG A 26 10.56 -6.76 5.94
N TYR A 27 9.80 -7.20 4.93
CA TYR A 27 10.28 -8.09 3.87
C TYR A 27 11.43 -7.45 3.08
N ALA A 28 11.28 -6.20 2.66
CA ALA A 28 12.29 -5.49 1.90
C ALA A 28 13.58 -5.28 2.71
N LEU A 29 13.49 -4.98 4.00
CA LEU A 29 14.66 -4.93 4.89
C LEU A 29 15.32 -6.31 5.03
N HIS A 30 14.55 -7.37 5.27
CA HIS A 30 15.07 -8.72 5.43
C HIS A 30 15.73 -9.24 4.13
N ARG A 31 15.20 -8.85 2.96
CA ARG A 31 15.73 -9.24 1.65
C ARG A 31 16.72 -8.23 1.06
N GLN A 32 17.09 -7.17 1.80
CA GLN A 32 17.98 -6.11 1.33
C GLN A 32 17.52 -5.46 0.01
N LEU A 33 16.20 -5.34 -0.18
CA LEU A 33 15.58 -4.63 -1.31
C LEU A 33 15.64 -3.12 -1.08
N LEU A 34 16.87 -2.60 -1.02
CA LEU A 34 17.16 -1.20 -0.78
C LEU A 34 17.64 -0.55 -2.07
N ASP A 35 17.10 0.63 -2.37
CA ASP A 35 17.59 1.46 -3.45
C ASP A 35 18.78 2.29 -2.95
N GLN A 36 19.95 2.06 -3.54
CA GLN A 36 21.19 2.68 -3.12
C GLN A 36 21.34 4.10 -3.68
N PRO A 37 21.96 5.03 -2.95
CA PRO A 37 22.28 6.36 -3.46
C PRO A 37 23.27 6.28 -4.63
N GLY A 38 23.26 7.28 -5.51
CA GLY A 38 24.17 7.36 -6.66
C GLY A 38 24.05 8.69 -7.40
N GLY A 39 24.94 8.98 -8.36
CA GLY A 39 25.07 10.30 -8.98
C GLY A 39 23.85 10.85 -9.73
N ARG A 40 22.83 10.02 -10.01
CA ARG A 40 21.53 10.42 -10.59
C ARG A 40 20.38 10.51 -9.58
N ARG A 41 20.60 10.13 -8.31
CA ARG A 41 19.56 9.99 -7.29
C ARG A 41 19.72 11.07 -6.23
N LEU A 42 18.60 11.69 -5.83
CA LEU A 42 18.58 12.80 -4.87
C LEU A 42 18.60 12.36 -3.40
N HIS A 43 18.30 11.09 -3.11
CA HIS A 43 18.37 10.59 -1.74
C HIS A 43 19.82 10.27 -1.37
N ALA A 44 20.27 10.81 -0.23
CA ALA A 44 21.60 10.52 0.31
C ALA A 44 21.64 9.23 1.15
N ARG A 45 20.48 8.69 1.53
CA ARG A 45 20.34 7.48 2.34
C ARG A 45 19.65 6.37 1.55
N PRO A 46 19.96 5.09 1.80
CA PRO A 46 19.25 3.98 1.17
C PRO A 46 17.75 4.03 1.49
N THR A 47 16.91 3.85 0.47
CA THR A 47 15.44 3.85 0.64
C THR A 47 14.87 2.48 0.36
N VAL A 48 13.85 2.08 1.11
CA VAL A 48 13.21 0.77 0.98
C VAL A 48 12.42 0.70 -0.33
N ARG A 49 12.69 -0.30 -1.15
CA ARG A 49 11.97 -0.49 -2.42
C ARG A 49 10.70 -1.31 -2.21
N GLY A 50 9.61 -0.92 -2.89
CA GLY A 50 8.38 -1.71 -2.95
C GLY A 50 7.41 -1.53 -1.76
N ALA A 51 7.66 -0.60 -0.84
CA ALA A 51 6.73 -0.34 0.28
C ALA A 51 5.30 0.04 -0.19
N GLY A 52 5.17 0.70 -1.34
CA GLY A 52 3.87 1.12 -1.89
C GLY A 52 3.05 0.01 -2.57
N ILE A 53 3.59 -1.21 -2.74
CA ILE A 53 2.89 -2.30 -3.46
C ILE A 53 1.60 -2.69 -2.75
N ALA A 54 1.61 -2.72 -1.41
CA ALA A 54 0.41 -3.06 -0.63
C ALA A 54 -0.74 -2.06 -0.86
N ALA A 55 -0.45 -0.76 -0.82
CA ALA A 55 -1.45 0.27 -1.10
C ALA A 55 -2.02 0.16 -2.52
N MET A 56 -1.17 -0.15 -3.51
CA MET A 56 -1.60 -0.37 -4.90
C MET A 56 -2.58 -1.55 -5.00
N LEU A 57 -2.25 -2.69 -4.38
CA LEU A 57 -3.12 -3.88 -4.39
C LEU A 57 -4.46 -3.61 -3.70
N VAL A 58 -4.43 -2.95 -2.55
CA VAL A 58 -5.66 -2.56 -1.82
C VAL A 58 -6.51 -1.60 -2.65
N PHE A 59 -5.90 -0.63 -3.32
CA PHE A 59 -6.62 0.27 -4.22
C PHE A 59 -7.30 -0.48 -5.37
N LEU A 60 -6.61 -1.43 -6.01
CA LEU A 60 -7.21 -2.27 -7.07
C LEU A 60 -8.40 -3.08 -6.54
N LEU A 61 -8.30 -3.63 -5.33
CA LEU A 61 -9.39 -4.35 -4.67
C LEU A 61 -10.56 -3.44 -4.28
N ALA A 62 -10.32 -2.14 -4.11
CA ALA A 62 -11.36 -1.16 -3.81
C ALA A 62 -12.17 -0.74 -5.04
N LEU A 63 -11.65 -0.91 -6.26
CA LEU A 63 -12.31 -0.46 -7.50
C LEU A 63 -13.72 -1.03 -7.71
N PRO A 64 -13.99 -2.33 -7.52
CA PRO A 64 -15.34 -2.87 -7.68
C PRO A 64 -16.34 -2.28 -6.67
N ALA A 65 -15.89 -2.04 -5.45
CA ALA A 65 -16.69 -1.36 -4.44
C ALA A 65 -16.91 0.10 -4.85
N GLY A 66 -15.90 0.83 -5.32
CA GLY A 66 -16.09 2.19 -5.85
C GLY A 66 -17.07 2.23 -7.03
N ALA A 67 -17.00 1.26 -7.93
CA ALA A 67 -17.91 1.15 -9.08
C ALA A 67 -19.36 0.90 -8.66
N SER A 68 -19.60 0.07 -7.63
CA SER A 68 -20.96 -0.18 -7.14
C SER A 68 -21.59 1.00 -6.41
N TRP A 69 -20.81 2.00 -6.00
CA TRP A 69 -21.35 3.26 -5.46
C TRP A 69 -21.88 4.20 -6.55
N LEU A 70 -21.35 4.10 -7.76
CA LEU A 70 -21.71 4.95 -8.90
C LEU A 70 -22.91 4.42 -9.71
N ALA A 71 -23.30 3.17 -9.50
CA ALA A 71 -24.39 2.47 -10.19
C ALA A 71 -25.69 2.52 -9.38
#